data_AF-A0A7C2VII3-F1
#
_entry.id   AF-A0A7C2VII3-F1
#
_cell.length_a   1.000
_cell.length_b   1.000
_cell.length_c   1.000
_cell.angle_alpha   90.00
_cell.angle_beta   90.00
_cell.angle_gamma   90.00
#
_symmetry.space_group_name_H-M   'P 1'
#
loop_
_entity.id
_entity.type
_entity.pdbx_description
1 polymer ?
#
loop_
_entity_poly.entity_id
_entity_poly.type
_entity_poly.pdbx_seq_one_letter_code
_entity_poly.pdbx_strand_id
1 'polypeptide(L)'
;DTAVCKDMELIGKLYGPDLALLPIGDHFTMSPREAAEAIRMLGVKAVIPMHFGTFPVLTGTPAALRELTSDIPGLEIIELKPGQSLAG
;
A
#
# COMPACT_ATOMS: atom_id res chain seq x y z
N ASP A 1 -0.27 -10.77 4.26
CA ASP A 1 0.90 -9.99 4.69
C ASP A 1 2.17 -10.49 4.07
N THR A 2 2.91 -9.57 3.47
CA THR A 2 4.22 -9.82 2.88
C THR A 2 5.06 -8.57 3.15
N ALA A 3 6.35 -8.75 3.43
CA ALA A 3 7.32 -7.66 3.39
C ALA A 3 7.58 -7.24 1.93
N VAL A 4 8.17 -6.06 1.72
CA VAL A 4 8.58 -5.65 0.36
C VAL A 4 9.61 -6.65 -0.18
N CYS A 5 9.40 -7.12 -1.40
CA CYS A 5 10.31 -8.06 -2.06
C CYS A 5 10.43 -7.74 -3.55
N LYS A 6 11.60 -8.04 -4.13
CA LYS A 6 11.88 -7.72 -5.55
C LYS A 6 10.93 -8.40 -6.54
N ASP A 7 10.31 -9.51 -6.16
CA ASP A 7 9.32 -10.20 -7.01
C ASP A 7 8.07 -9.34 -7.28
N MET A 8 7.84 -8.26 -6.52
CA MET A 8 6.80 -7.28 -6.83
C MET A 8 7.04 -6.57 -8.17
N GLU A 9 8.29 -6.38 -8.60
CA GLU A 9 8.61 -5.86 -9.94
C GLU A 9 8.20 -6.86 -11.02
N LEU A 10 8.41 -8.16 -10.76
CA LEU A 10 8.00 -9.23 -11.67
C LEU A 10 6.48 -9.28 -11.79
N ILE A 11 5.76 -9.15 -10.66
CA ILE A 11 4.29 -9.08 -10.63
C ILE A 11 3.80 -7.86 -11.44
N GLY A 12 4.38 -6.68 -11.21
CA GLY A 12 4.06 -5.46 -11.95
C GLY A 12 4.27 -5.64 -13.46
N LYS A 13 5.40 -6.22 -13.86
CA LYS A 13 5.72 -6.47 -15.27
C LYS A 13 4.79 -7.47 -15.96
N LEU A 14 4.42 -8.56 -15.26
CA LEU A 14 3.62 -9.64 -15.86
C LEU A 14 2.13 -9.33 -15.90
N TYR A 15 1.61 -8.65 -14.87
CA TYR A 15 0.17 -8.52 -14.66
C TYR A 15 -0.34 -7.08 -14.70
N GLY A 16 0.52 -6.08 -14.50
CA GLY A 16 0.14 -4.66 -14.55
C GLY A 16 -1.09 -4.31 -13.70
N PRO A 17 -1.09 -4.59 -12.39
CA PRO A 17 -2.28 -4.41 -11.56
C PRO A 17 -2.69 -2.93 -11.46
N ASP A 18 -3.98 -2.64 -11.60
CA ASP A 18 -4.50 -1.27 -11.41
C ASP A 18 -4.61 -0.87 -9.93
N LEU A 19 -4.92 -1.85 -9.06
CA LEU A 19 -5.19 -1.67 -7.64
C LEU A 19 -4.40 -2.69 -6.80
N ALA A 20 -3.81 -2.25 -5.70
CA ALA A 20 -3.18 -3.12 -4.71
C ALA A 20 -3.72 -2.89 -3.29
N LEU A 21 -3.89 -3.98 -2.52
CA LEU A 21 -4.13 -3.92 -1.08
C LEU A 21 -2.80 -4.20 -0.38
N LEU A 22 -2.27 -3.21 0.34
CA LEU A 22 -0.93 -3.29 0.94
C LEU A 22 -0.98 -3.09 2.45
N PRO A 23 -0.35 -3.97 3.25
CA PRO A 23 -0.24 -3.74 4.67
C PRO A 23 0.72 -2.56 4.94
N ILE A 24 0.40 -1.73 5.94
CA ILE A 24 1.21 -0.57 6.34
C ILE A 24 1.44 -0.49 7.85
N GLY A 25 1.43 -1.64 8.54
CA GLY A 25 1.48 -1.73 10.00
C GLY A 25 2.84 -1.53 10.66
N ASP A 26 3.96 -1.51 9.91
CA ASP A 26 5.35 -1.35 10.40
C ASP A 26 5.90 -2.53 11.25
N HIS A 27 5.20 -2.95 12.30
CA HIS A 27 5.78 -3.90 13.26
C HIS A 27 5.83 -5.37 12.80
N PHE A 28 4.74 -5.88 12.22
CA PHE A 28 4.63 -7.26 11.73
C PHE A 28 4.59 -7.38 10.20
N THR A 29 4.47 -6.23 9.53
CA THR A 29 4.24 -6.13 8.09
C THR A 29 5.05 -4.95 7.56
N MET A 30 4.93 -4.65 6.26
CA MET A 30 5.51 -3.43 5.72
C MET A 30 5.12 -2.19 6.54
N SER A 31 6.11 -1.33 6.73
CA SER A 31 5.95 0.08 7.09
C SER A 31 5.37 0.87 5.92
N PRO A 32 4.84 2.10 6.15
CA PRO A 32 4.47 3.00 5.05
C PRO A 32 5.59 3.25 4.05
N ARG A 33 6.86 3.21 4.49
CA ARG A 33 8.04 3.36 3.63
C ARG A 33 8.25 2.16 2.72
N GLU A 34 8.14 0.95 3.26
CA GLU A 34 8.27 -0.27 2.47
C GLU A 34 7.08 -0.45 1.51
N ALA A 35 5.88 -0.05 1.94
CA ALA A 35 4.72 -0.04 1.06
C ALA A 35 4.88 0.99 -0.07
N ALA A 36 5.45 2.17 0.17
CA ALA A 36 5.76 3.14 -0.88
C ALA A 36 6.72 2.59 -1.96
N GLU A 37 7.67 1.73 -1.55
CA GLU A 37 8.56 1.03 -2.48
C GLU A 37 7.81 -0.07 -3.25
N ALA A 38 7.00 -0.87 -2.55
CA ALA A 38 6.14 -1.87 -3.19
C ALA A 38 5.22 -1.27 -4.26
N ILE A 39 4.67 -0.08 -4.02
CA ILE A 39 3.83 0.65 -4.98
C ILE A 39 4.59 0.96 -6.27
N ARG A 40 5.85 1.41 -6.15
CA ARG A 40 6.71 1.70 -7.31
C ARG A 40 7.04 0.45 -8.09
N MET A 41 7.36 -0.64 -7.40
CA MET A 41 7.67 -1.93 -8.00
C MET A 41 6.46 -2.50 -8.76
N LEU A 42 5.26 -2.38 -8.18
CA LEU A 42 4.02 -2.88 -8.78
C LEU A 42 3.52 -1.98 -9.93
N GLY A 43 3.83 -0.68 -9.91
CA GLY A 43 3.36 0.29 -10.89
C GLY A 43 1.85 0.54 -10.84
N VAL A 44 1.24 0.39 -9.66
CA VAL A 44 -0.22 0.50 -9.47
C VAL A 44 -0.70 1.95 -9.48
N LYS A 45 -1.97 2.16 -9.86
CA LYS A 45 -2.60 3.48 -9.89
C LYS A 45 -3.38 3.77 -8.62
N ALA A 46 -3.84 2.74 -7.92
CA ALA A 46 -4.58 2.88 -6.67
C ALA A 46 -4.09 1.89 -5.62
N VAL A 47 -4.16 2.31 -4.36
CA VAL A 47 -3.77 1.49 -3.21
C VAL A 47 -4.80 1.63 -2.11
N ILE A 48 -5.22 0.50 -1.55
CA ILE A 48 -5.98 0.44 -0.30
C ILE A 48 -5.03 0.00 0.82
N PRO A 49 -4.62 0.89 1.73
CA PRO A 49 -3.80 0.51 2.87
C PRO A 49 -4.60 -0.40 3.82
N MET A 50 -3.95 -1.41 4.37
CA MET A 50 -4.54 -2.33 5.36
C MET A 50 -3.56 -2.64 6.50
N HIS A 51 -3.99 -3.43 7.48
CA HIS A 51 -3.15 -3.91 8.59
C HIS A 51 -2.47 -2.80 9.40
N PHE A 52 -3.21 -1.72 9.71
CA PHE A 52 -2.76 -0.64 10.60
C PHE A 52 -3.85 -0.26 11.59
N GLY A 53 -3.46 0.42 12.68
CA GLY A 53 -4.39 1.03 13.63
C GLY A 53 -5.24 0.06 14.47
N THR A 54 -5.14 -1.25 14.27
CA THR A 54 -5.88 -2.26 15.06
C THR A 54 -5.25 -2.53 16.42
N PHE A 55 -3.92 -2.38 16.55
CA PHE A 55 -3.17 -2.53 17.80
C PHE A 55 -2.23 -1.35 18.00
N PRO A 56 -1.91 -0.95 19.25
CA PRO A 56 -1.02 0.19 19.54
C PRO A 56 0.38 0.07 18.92
N VAL A 57 0.86 -1.16 18.69
CA VAL A 57 2.18 -1.42 18.10
C VAL A 57 2.22 -1.17 16.59
N LEU A 58 1.05 -1.08 15.93
CA LEU A 58 0.95 -0.82 14.50
C LEU A 58 0.93 0.69 14.25
N THR A 59 2.12 1.26 14.11
CA THR A 59 2.38 2.71 14.09
C THR A 59 2.18 3.35 12.72
N GLY A 60 2.19 2.57 11.63
CA GLY A 60 2.05 3.12 10.29
C GLY A 60 0.66 3.68 10.02
N THR A 61 0.60 4.71 9.17
CA THR A 61 -0.64 5.45 8.89
C THR A 61 -0.81 5.71 7.39
N PRO A 62 -2.06 5.80 6.89
CA PRO A 62 -2.34 6.23 5.52
C PRO A 62 -1.79 7.63 5.21
N ALA A 63 -1.75 8.53 6.20
CA ALA A 63 -1.18 9.86 6.04
C ALA A 63 0.32 9.80 5.72
N ALA A 64 1.08 9.00 6.46
CA ALA A 64 2.51 8.78 6.19
C ALA A 64 2.74 8.16 4.81
N LEU A 65 1.90 7.18 4.41
CA LEU A 65 1.99 6.59 3.08
C LEU A 65 1.77 7.66 1.99
N ARG A 66 0.74 8.51 2.12
CA ARG A 66 0.46 9.58 1.14
C ARG A 66 1.62 10.56 1.01
N GLU A 67 2.25 10.92 2.12
CA GLU A 67 3.41 11.81 2.10
C GLU A 67 4.56 11.19 1.29
N LEU A 68 4.87 9.92 1.55
CA LEU A 68 5.94 9.15 0.91
C LEU A 68 5.68 8.81 -0.57
N THR A 69 4.44 8.95 -1.03
CA THR A 69 4.06 8.70 -2.43
C THR A 69 3.54 9.94 -3.14
N SER A 70 3.71 11.13 -2.55
CA SER A 70 3.25 12.40 -3.11
C SER A 70 3.90 12.76 -4.45
N ASP A 71 5.04 12.15 -4.75
CA ASP A 71 5.80 12.27 -5.98
C ASP A 71 5.30 11.35 -7.11
N ILE A 72 4.41 10.40 -6.84
CA ILE A 72 3.87 9.49 -7.87
C ILE A 72 2.63 10.12 -8.51
N PRO A 73 2.70 10.56 -9.78
CA PRO A 73 1.57 11.24 -10.42
C PRO A 73 0.39 10.28 -10.63
N GLY A 74 -0.80 10.72 -10.23
CA GLY A 74 -2.05 9.97 -10.46
C GLY A 74 -2.27 8.77 -9.54
N LEU A 75 -1.40 8.55 -8.55
CA LEU A 75 -1.60 7.52 -7.54
C LEU A 75 -2.71 7.94 -6.56
N GLU A 76 -3.67 7.04 -6.32
CA GLU A 76 -4.74 7.23 -5.35
C GLU A 76 -4.54 6.33 -4.12
N ILE A 77 -4.54 6.94 -2.91
CA ILE A 77 -4.56 6.20 -1.65
C ILE A 77 -5.98 6.21 -1.08
N ILE A 78 -6.68 5.09 -1.24
CA ILE A 78 -8.09 4.90 -0.91
C ILE A 78 -8.21 4.34 0.51
N GLU A 79 -8.54 5.19 1.47
CA GLU A 79 -8.87 4.74 2.83
C GLU A 79 -10.29 4.18 2.88
N LEU A 80 -10.39 2.85 2.96
CA LEU A 80 -11.65 2.18 3.25
C LEU A 80 -11.76 1.89 4.75
N LYS A 81 -12.90 2.23 5.33
CA LYS A 81 -13.29 1.72 6.65
C LYS A 81 -13.79 0.28 6.52
N PRO A 82 -13.61 -0.58 7.55
CA PRO A 82 -14.19 -1.91 7.57
C PRO A 82 -15.69 -1.89 7.22
N GLY A 83 -16.10 -2.71 6.25
CA GLY A 83 -17.48 -2.78 5.76
C GLY A 83 -17.83 -1.81 4.63
N GLN A 84 -16.91 -0.94 4.19
CA GLN A 84 -17.10 -0.12 2.99
C GLN A 84 -16.71 -0.88 1.72
N SER A 85 -17.34 -0.52 0.61
CA SER A 85 -17.05 -1.08 -0.72
C SER A 85 -16.60 0.03 -1.66
N LEU A 86 -15.66 -0.30 -2.55
CA LEU A 86 -15.29 0.54 -3.67
C LEU A 86 -16.22 0.20 -4.85
N ALA A 87 -16.95 1.19 -5.36
CA ALA A 87 -17.70 1.06 -6.60
C ALA A 87 -16.75 1.36 -7.78
N GLY A 88 -16.77 0.53 -8.81
CA GLY A 88 -15.92 0.64 -10.00
C GLY A 88 -16.41 1.65 -11.02
#